data_AF-A0A512PE20-F1
#
_entry.id   AF-A0A512PE20-F1
#
_cell.length_a   1.000
_cell.length_b   1.000
_cell.length_c   1.000
_cell.angle_alpha   90.00
_cell.angle_beta   90.00
_cell.angle_gamma   90.00
#
_symmetry.space_group_name_H-M   'P 1'
#
loop_
_entity.id
_entity.type
_entity.pdbx_description
1 polymer ?
#
loop_
_entity_poly.entity_id
_entity_poly.type
_entity_poly.pdbx_seq_one_letter_code
_entity_poly.pdbx_strand_id
1 'polypeptide(L)'
;MGEDSERSHGSAVEAVLVDPRDVNREGRPPRFRVALWTGTPYDVADGGTTWSSHEETYELRGVDVLGAVAWAEDRARVTPDLVLVEVLTVHDCDGGGLTSQRLWVGRRAAG
;
A
#
# COMPACT_ATOMS: atom_id res chain seq x y z
N MET A 1 -12.31 -11.28 39.21
CA MET A 1 -11.50 -10.17 38.67
C MET A 1 -10.24 -10.83 38.15
N GLY A 2 -10.21 -11.13 36.86
CA GLY A 2 -9.12 -11.83 36.18
C GLY A 2 -8.78 -11.02 34.95
N GLU A 3 -7.52 -10.60 34.88
CA GLU A 3 -6.95 -9.72 33.88
C GLU A 3 -6.68 -10.51 32.59
N ASP A 4 -7.64 -10.54 31.66
CA ASP A 4 -7.34 -10.89 30.27
C ASP A 4 -6.88 -9.62 29.56
N SER A 5 -5.65 -9.20 29.90
CA SER A 5 -4.87 -8.30 29.06
C SER A 5 -4.42 -9.07 27.83
N GLU A 6 -5.32 -9.31 26.89
CA GLU A 6 -4.94 -9.55 25.49
C GLU A 6 -4.31 -8.28 24.95
N ARG A 7 -3.03 -8.07 25.29
CA ARG A 7 -2.15 -7.28 24.44
C ARG A 7 -2.02 -8.08 23.16
N SER A 8 -2.92 -7.81 22.22
CA SER A 8 -2.66 -8.05 20.81
C SER A 8 -1.35 -7.33 20.51
N HIS A 9 -0.25 -8.10 20.55
CA HIS A 9 1.05 -7.65 20.10
C HIS A 9 0.89 -7.48 18.60
N GLY A 10 0.46 -6.29 18.18
CA GLY A 10 0.51 -5.86 16.79
C GLY A 10 1.96 -5.97 16.36
N SER A 11 2.30 -7.08 15.70
CA SER A 11 3.63 -7.28 15.13
C SER A 11 3.92 -6.05 14.28
N ALA A 12 5.01 -5.35 14.58
CA ALA A 12 5.39 -4.18 13.80
C ALA A 12 5.54 -4.62 12.33
N VAL A 13 4.75 -4.01 11.45
CA VAL A 13 4.81 -4.28 10.02
C VAL A 13 6.19 -3.88 9.52
N GLU A 14 6.95 -4.84 8.98
CA GLU A 14 8.20 -4.55 8.30
C GLU A 14 7.87 -4.07 6.88
N ALA A 15 8.16 -2.80 6.59
CA ALA A 15 7.93 -2.17 5.29
C ALA A 15 9.27 -1.78 4.67
N VAL A 16 9.51 -2.23 3.43
CA VAL A 16 10.75 -1.94 2.68
C VAL A 16 10.41 -1.19 1.40
N LEU A 17 11.05 -0.04 1.17
CA LEU A 17 10.92 0.69 -0.09
C LEU A 17 11.57 -0.11 -1.23
N VAL A 18 10.84 -0.33 -2.31
CA VAL A 18 11.27 -1.13 -3.46
C VAL A 18 11.03 -0.39 -4.78
N ASP A 19 11.78 -0.74 -5.82
CA ASP A 19 11.41 -0.33 -7.18
C ASP A 19 10.13 -1.10 -7.58
N PRO A 20 9.05 -0.43 -8.00
CA PRO A 20 7.83 -1.11 -8.44
C PRO A 20 8.05 -2.06 -9.62
N ARG A 21 9.09 -1.83 -10.42
CA ARG A 21 9.49 -2.70 -11.54
C ARG A 21 10.32 -3.90 -11.09
N ASP A 22 10.86 -3.87 -9.88
CA ASP A 22 11.59 -5.00 -9.34
C ASP A 22 10.59 -6.07 -8.91
N VAL A 23 10.37 -7.05 -9.79
CA VAL A 23 9.57 -8.24 -9.50
C VAL A 23 10.51 -9.33 -9.01
N ASN A 24 11.35 -9.04 -8.02
CA ASN A 24 12.27 -10.03 -7.47
C ASN A 24 11.48 -11.23 -6.95
N ARG A 25 11.70 -12.43 -7.53
CA ARG A 25 10.90 -13.65 -7.24
C ARG A 25 11.42 -14.42 -6.03
N GLU A 26 12.42 -13.89 -5.35
CA GLU A 26 13.03 -14.50 -4.17
C GLU A 26 12.24 -14.16 -2.90
N GLY A 27 11.43 -15.10 -2.41
CA GLY A 27 10.52 -14.90 -1.27
C GLY A 27 9.21 -15.66 -1.46
N ARG A 28 8.75 -16.38 -0.43
CA ARG A 28 7.52 -17.17 -0.51
C ARG A 28 6.29 -16.24 -0.42
N PRO A 29 5.36 -16.27 -1.37
CA PRO A 29 4.10 -15.54 -1.28
C PRO A 29 3.22 -16.05 -0.10
N PRO A 30 2.23 -15.26 0.35
CA PRO A 30 1.79 -13.99 -0.23
C PRO A 30 2.76 -12.84 0.03
N ARG A 31 2.91 -11.95 -0.96
CA ARG A 31 3.61 -10.68 -0.79
C ARG A 31 2.65 -9.54 -1.00
N PHE A 32 2.71 -8.56 -0.11
CA PHE A 32 1.87 -7.37 -0.17
C PHE A 32 2.75 -6.20 -0.59
N ARG A 33 2.39 -5.54 -1.70
CA ARG A 33 2.99 -4.27 -2.07
C ARG A 33 1.97 -3.17 -1.91
N VAL A 34 2.39 -2.05 -1.34
CA VAL A 34 1.55 -0.86 -1.20
C VAL A 34 2.23 0.26 -1.98
N ALA A 35 1.61 0.65 -3.10
CA ALA A 35 2.03 1.82 -3.87
C ALA A 35 1.27 3.04 -3.37
N LEU A 36 2.01 4.07 -2.99
CA LEU A 36 1.50 5.37 -2.58
C LEU A 36 1.80 6.35 -3.70
N TRP A 37 0.75 6.88 -4.30
CA TRP A 37 0.88 7.99 -5.25
C TRP A 37 0.59 9.28 -4.51
N THR A 38 1.60 10.12 -4.38
CA THR A 38 1.48 11.48 -3.86
C THR A 38 1.50 12.45 -5.01
N GLY A 39 0.79 13.56 -4.89
CA GLY A 39 0.78 14.57 -5.95
C GLY A 39 0.07 15.83 -5.53
N THR A 40 0.57 16.96 -6.03
CA THR A 40 -0.09 18.25 -5.86
C THR A 40 -0.90 18.54 -7.11
N PRO A 41 -2.19 18.93 -6.98
CA PRO A 41 -2.94 19.39 -8.13
C PRO A 41 -2.32 20.70 -8.62
N TYR A 42 -2.21 20.85 -9.94
CA TYR A 42 -1.87 22.12 -10.55
C TYR A 42 -2.80 22.41 -11.73
N ASP A 43 -3.13 23.69 -11.88
CA ASP A 43 -3.96 24.17 -12.98
C ASP A 43 -3.14 24.16 -14.27
N VAL A 44 -3.70 23.54 -15.32
CA VAL A 44 -3.16 23.68 -16.67
C VAL A 44 -3.87 24.84 -17.38
N ALA A 45 -3.13 25.52 -18.27
CA ALA A 45 -3.57 26.75 -18.94
C ALA A 45 -4.92 26.62 -19.67
N ASP A 46 -5.33 25.40 -20.05
CA ASP A 46 -6.59 25.11 -20.72
C ASP A 46 -7.78 24.88 -19.76
N GLY A 47 -7.65 25.25 -18.48
CA GLY A 47 -8.73 25.19 -17.49
C GLY A 47 -9.01 23.80 -16.91
N GLY A 48 -8.09 22.86 -17.09
CA GLY A 48 -8.11 21.56 -16.43
C GLY A 48 -7.26 21.54 -15.16
N THR A 49 -7.54 20.60 -14.26
CA THR A 49 -6.65 20.26 -13.15
C THR A 49 -5.85 19.01 -13.54
N THR A 50 -4.53 19.12 -13.57
CA THR A 50 -3.60 17.99 -13.73
C THR A 50 -2.89 17.71 -12.41
N TRP A 51 -2.31 16.52 -12.29
CA TRP A 51 -1.54 16.10 -11.13
C TRP A 51 -0.13 15.71 -11.57
N SER A 52 0.89 16.23 -10.90
CA SER A 52 2.20 15.57 -10.91
C SER A 52 2.11 14.49 -9.84
N SER A 53 2.39 13.23 -10.20
CA SER A 53 2.39 12.14 -9.22
C SER A 53 3.78 11.57 -9.02
N HIS A 54 4.12 11.31 -7.76
CA HIS A 54 5.28 10.55 -7.33
C HIS A 54 4.81 9.23 -6.73
N GLU A 55 5.42 8.13 -7.15
CA GLU A 55 5.11 6.79 -6.67
C GLU A 55 6.18 6.34 -5.67
N GLU A 56 5.74 5.99 -4.45
CA GLU A 56 6.55 5.22 -3.50
C GLU A 56 5.92 3.84 -3.31
N THR A 57 6.64 2.77 -3.62
CA THR A 57 6.14 1.40 -3.48
C THR A 57 6.86 0.66 -2.36
N TYR A 58 6.10 0.15 -1.40
CA TYR A 58 6.60 -0.58 -0.24
C TYR A 58 6.23 -2.05 -0.35
N GLU A 59 7.17 -2.96 -0.08
CA GLU A 59 6.88 -4.38 0.18
C GLU A 59 6.70 -4.58 1.69
N LEU A 60 5.57 -5.17 2.09
CA LEU A 60 5.25 -5.47 3.48
C LEU A 60 5.49 -6.96 3.77
N ARG A 61 6.14 -7.25 4.89
CA ARG A 61 6.48 -8.60 5.33
C ARG A 61 5.82 -8.95 6.66
N GLY A 62 5.51 -10.23 6.82
CA GLY A 62 4.91 -10.76 8.07
C GLY A 62 3.48 -10.27 8.32
N VAL A 63 2.79 -9.78 7.29
CA VAL A 63 1.41 -9.29 7.38
C VAL A 63 0.47 -10.14 6.54
N ASP A 64 -0.81 -10.13 6.90
CA ASP A 64 -1.89 -10.59 6.03
C ASP A 64 -2.51 -9.40 5.26
N VAL A 65 -3.57 -9.66 4.50
CA VAL A 65 -4.25 -8.63 3.71
C VAL A 65 -4.85 -7.53 4.58
N LEU A 66 -5.38 -7.85 5.77
CA LEU A 66 -5.99 -6.87 6.67
C LEU A 66 -4.91 -5.98 7.28
N GLY A 67 -3.76 -6.55 7.65
CA GLY A 67 -2.60 -5.80 8.12
C GLY A 67 -2.03 -4.88 7.04
N ALA A 68 -1.97 -5.33 5.79
CA ALA A 68 -1.53 -4.51 4.66
C ALA A 68 -2.49 -3.32 4.40
N VAL A 69 -3.80 -3.55 4.47
CA VAL A 69 -4.81 -2.48 4.34
C VAL A 69 -4.76 -1.51 5.52
N ALA A 70 -4.67 -2.01 6.75
CA ALA A 70 -4.57 -1.15 7.93
C ALA A 70 -3.31 -0.26 7.87
N TRP A 71 -2.17 -0.83 7.48
CA TRP A 71 -0.93 -0.07 7.27
C TRP A 71 -1.08 0.98 6.17
N ALA A 72 -1.67 0.61 5.03
CA ALA A 72 -1.95 1.50 3.91
C ALA A 72 -2.85 2.68 4.34
N GLU A 73 -3.90 2.41 5.11
CA GLU A 73 -4.79 3.43 5.66
C GLU A 73 -4.08 4.35 6.64
N ASP A 74 -3.29 3.81 7.57
CA ASP A 74 -2.51 4.60 8.53
C ASP A 74 -1.54 5.55 7.82
N ARG A 75 -0.80 5.01 6.85
CA ARG A 75 0.11 5.80 6.01
C ARG A 75 -0.65 6.86 5.21
N ALA A 76 -1.83 6.52 4.71
CA ALA A 76 -2.70 7.48 4.03
C ALA A 76 -3.18 8.62 4.92
N ARG A 77 -3.37 8.41 6.24
CA ARG A 77 -3.80 9.50 7.13
C ARG A 77 -2.73 10.55 7.36
N VAL A 78 -1.46 10.15 7.27
CA VAL A 78 -0.32 11.01 7.60
C VAL A 78 0.40 11.57 6.37
N THR A 79 -0.08 11.28 5.16
CA THR A 79 0.50 11.75 3.90
C THR A 79 -0.40 12.83 3.29
N PRO A 80 -0.06 14.13 3.42
CA PRO A 80 -0.97 15.25 3.13
C PRO A 80 -1.33 15.45 1.66
N ASP A 81 -0.62 14.82 0.72
CA ASP A 81 -0.84 14.94 -0.73
C ASP A 81 -1.15 13.58 -1.39
N LEU A 82 -1.66 12.64 -0.61
CA LEU A 82 -1.96 11.31 -1.12
C LEU A 82 -3.19 11.36 -2.03
N VAL A 83 -3.01 10.91 -3.27
CA VAL A 83 -4.10 10.83 -4.26
C VAL A 83 -4.61 9.41 -4.43
N LEU A 84 -3.76 8.40 -4.15
CA LEU A 84 -4.08 7.01 -4.44
C LEU A 84 -3.21 6.07 -3.62
N VAL A 85 -3.83 5.04 -3.05
CA VAL A 85 -3.13 3.88 -2.49
C VAL A 85 -3.58 2.62 -3.21
N GLU A 86 -2.62 1.86 -3.70
CA GLU A 86 -2.85 0.55 -4.33
C GLU A 86 -2.22 -0.53 -3.46
N VAL A 87 -3.03 -1.49 -3.00
CA VAL A 87 -2.54 -2.71 -2.36
C VAL A 87 -2.53 -3.83 -3.40
N LEU A 88 -1.35 -4.36 -3.68
CA LEU A 88 -1.10 -5.48 -4.57
C LEU A 88 -0.80 -6.74 -3.75
N THR A 89 -1.66 -7.75 -3.85
CA THR A 89 -1.36 -9.07 -3.30
C THR A 89 -0.86 -9.98 -4.41
N VAL A 90 0.33 -10.55 -4.22
CA VAL A 90 0.93 -11.50 -5.16
C VAL A 90 0.81 -12.91 -4.58
N HIS A 91 0.09 -13.78 -5.28
CA HIS A 91 -0.12 -15.18 -4.92
C HIS A 91 0.62 -16.10 -5.88
N ASP A 92 1.18 -17.20 -5.36
CA ASP A 92 1.55 -18.35 -6.19
C ASP A 92 0.29 -19.20 -6.39
N CYS A 93 -0.02 -19.51 -7.64
CA CYS A 93 -1.10 -20.41 -8.01
C CYS A 93 -0.54 -21.79 -8.28
N ASP A 94 -1.30 -22.84 -7.95
CA ASP A 94 -0.94 -24.23 -8.26
C ASP A 94 -0.66 -24.36 -9.78
N GLY A 95 0.62 -24.40 -10.14
CA GLY A 95 1.08 -24.30 -11.53
C GLY A 95 2.21 -23.30 -11.80
N GLY A 96 2.67 -22.56 -10.79
CA GLY A 96 3.83 -21.64 -10.89
C GLY A 96 3.51 -20.31 -11.56
N GLY A 97 2.23 -19.96 -11.67
CA GLY A 97 1.75 -18.67 -12.15
C GLY A 97 1.56 -17.69 -11.00
N LEU A 98 1.92 -16.43 -11.21
CA LEU A 98 1.64 -15.37 -10.24
C LEU A 98 0.31 -14.68 -10.58
N THR A 99 -0.61 -14.64 -9.62
CA THR A 99 -1.82 -13.82 -9.72
C THR A 99 -1.66 -12.58 -8.85
N SER A 100 -2.08 -11.43 -9.40
CA SER A 100 -2.10 -10.15 -8.70
C SER A 100 -3.53 -9.65 -8.48
N GLN A 101 -3.86 -9.27 -7.25
CA GLN A 101 -5.10 -8.56 -6.93
C GLN A 101 -4.78 -7.14 -6.50
N ARG A 102 -5.59 -6.17 -6.95
CA ARG A 102 -5.41 -4.74 -6.66
C ARG A 102 -6.60 -4.20 -5.88
N LEU A 103 -6.33 -3.54 -4.76
CA LEU A 103 -7.32 -2.79 -3.99
C LEU A 103 -6.92 -1.32 -3.96
N TRP A 104 -7.88 -0.43 -4.26
CA TRP A 104 -7.69 1.02 -4.19
C TRP A 104 -8.26 1.57 -2.89
N VAL A 105 -7.42 2.25 -2.11
CA VAL A 105 -7.86 3.03 -0.94
C VAL A 105 -7.69 4.51 -1.29
N GLY A 106 -8.79 5.14 -1.70
CA GLY A 106 -8.80 6.56 -2.06
C GLY A 106 -9.02 7.45 -0.83
N ARG A 107 -8.21 8.50 -0.70
CA ARG A 107 -8.59 9.69 0.09
C ARG A 107 -8.85 10.84 -0.85
N ARG A 108 -9.97 11.53 -0.65
CA ARG A 108 -10.26 12.78 -1.35
C ARG A 108 -9.45 13.88 -0.67
N ALA A 109 -8.64 14.63 -1.43
CA ALA A 109 -8.02 15.86 -0.91
C ALA A 109 -9.13 16.75 -0.32
N ALA A 110 -8.95 17.21 0.92
CA ALA A 110 -9.85 18.19 1.52
C ALA A 110 -9.70 19.48 0.72
N GLY A 111 -10.79 19.90 0.07
CA GLY A 111 -10.86 21.19 -0.62
C GLY A 111 -11.04 22.35 0.35
#